data_AF-A0ABD7RR30-F1
#
_entry.id   AF-A0ABD7RR30-F1
#
_cell.length_a   1.000
_cell.length_b   1.000
_cell.length_c   1.000
_cell.angle_alpha   90.00
_cell.angle_beta   90.00
_cell.angle_gamma   90.00
#
_symmetry.space_group_name_H-M   'P 1'
#
loop_
_entity.id
_entity.type
_entity.pdbx_description
1 polymer ?
#
loop_
_entity_poly.entity_id
_entity_poly.type
_entity_poly.pdbx_seq_one_letter_code
_entity_poly.pdbx_strand_id
1 'polypeptide(L)'
;MALDLKKFISVIESAHVKVPLPEFNSKLRDLNLPSSNSWAKVAKALVDYASSAKSKNQQSELEQLIGWVDSYVSYSNKILTIYNLGNCHVPKVSGLADAFETALPALHISSKHPAGSFPAFSQGAQSQNTSGRLFFRGRRKTAHGSEFIFSSFQEYQVREDLPLTQGDAKTLPKLSPYYKLIGLRRVVHEHIDLVRFSHSALAAGVGSVEVLLDGTKPGGAILNVEEALARTKVYTSLVNNVMGKTLGEDLPGARNLFGAMSKIYNSKEGNVCELYFTTKIGGSVKREKMKRNTADLRSETWHAGGRKAIASAAIPDSIDIYRLSVSWKLSFSDDEPVLSILGTYKSLDTGVVYCALVSGCTEDISFEHAFAKLVNYS
;
A
#
# COMPACT_ATOMS: atom_id res chain seq x y z
N MET A 1 29.10 -7.10 1.47
CA MET A 1 29.21 -7.83 2.76
C MET A 1 29.18 -9.31 2.44
N ALA A 2 29.33 -10.22 3.41
CA ALA A 2 29.00 -11.62 3.15
C ALA A 2 27.47 -11.78 3.24
N LEU A 3 26.87 -12.50 2.29
CA LEU A 3 25.43 -12.77 2.29
C LEU A 3 24.99 -13.44 3.60
N ASP A 4 24.01 -12.88 4.30
CA ASP A 4 23.33 -13.57 5.39
C ASP A 4 22.38 -14.63 4.83
N LEU A 5 22.88 -15.86 4.69
CA LEU A 5 22.15 -16.98 4.09
C LEU A 5 20.86 -17.31 4.86
N LYS A 6 20.86 -17.18 6.20
CA LYS A 6 19.68 -17.47 7.01
C LYS A 6 18.57 -16.45 6.73
N LYS A 7 18.93 -15.17 6.66
CA LYS A 7 18.01 -14.10 6.27
C LYS A 7 17.49 -14.35 4.85
N PHE A 8 18.38 -14.65 3.90
CA PHE A 8 18.01 -14.91 2.51
C PHE A 8 16.95 -16.01 2.40
N ILE A 9 17.21 -17.20 2.98
CA ILE A 9 16.29 -18.33 2.94
C ILE A 9 14.92 -17.94 3.49
N SER A 10 14.88 -17.31 4.66
CA SER A 10 13.62 -16.90 5.29
C SER A 10 12.81 -15.90 4.44
N VAL A 11 13.48 -14.97 3.76
CA VAL A 11 12.84 -14.03 2.83
C VAL A 11 12.27 -14.76 1.62
N ILE A 12 13.06 -15.62 0.97
CA ILE A 12 12.65 -16.31 -0.25
C ILE A 12 11.48 -17.27 0.00
N GLU A 13 11.53 -18.03 1.09
CA GLU A 13 10.46 -18.96 1.44
C GLU A 13 9.13 -18.23 1.72
N SER A 14 9.19 -16.98 2.17
CA SER A 14 8.03 -16.19 2.58
C SER A 14 7.58 -15.10 1.61
N ALA A 15 8.36 -14.81 0.57
CA ALA A 15 8.04 -13.77 -0.43
C ALA A 15 6.66 -13.98 -1.09
N HIS A 16 6.28 -15.23 -1.33
CA HIS A 16 5.00 -15.61 -1.96
C HIS A 16 3.74 -15.11 -1.22
N VAL A 17 3.87 -14.73 0.05
CA VAL A 17 2.77 -14.20 0.86
C VAL A 17 2.32 -12.84 0.35
N LYS A 18 3.24 -12.04 -0.19
CA LYS A 18 2.98 -10.65 -0.59
C LYS A 18 3.37 -10.31 -2.02
N VAL A 19 4.35 -11.00 -2.57
CA VAL A 19 4.84 -10.75 -3.92
C VAL A 19 4.12 -11.70 -4.89
N PRO A 20 3.51 -11.20 -5.98
CA PRO A 20 3.01 -12.04 -7.06
C PRO A 20 4.16 -12.74 -7.79
N LEU A 21 3.97 -14.01 -8.14
CA LEU A 21 4.98 -14.79 -8.88
C LEU A 21 5.43 -14.13 -10.20
N PRO A 22 4.55 -13.52 -11.02
CA PRO A 22 4.97 -12.90 -12.27
C PRO A 22 5.96 -11.75 -12.07
N GLU A 23 5.74 -10.91 -11.06
CA GLU A 23 6.61 -9.78 -10.73
C GLU A 23 7.94 -10.27 -10.13
N PHE A 24 7.88 -11.26 -9.23
CA PHE A 24 9.08 -11.91 -8.70
C PHE A 24 9.94 -12.51 -9.81
N ASN A 25 9.33 -13.27 -10.73
CA ASN A 25 10.02 -13.84 -11.88
C ASN A 25 10.58 -12.79 -12.83
N SER A 26 9.95 -11.61 -12.95
CA SER A 26 10.52 -10.50 -13.71
C SER A 26 11.84 -10.06 -13.11
N LYS A 27 11.86 -9.76 -11.81
CA LYS A 27 13.09 -9.34 -11.12
C LYS A 27 14.17 -10.42 -11.16
N LEU A 28 13.78 -11.70 -11.04
CA LEU A 28 14.74 -12.80 -11.16
C LEU A 28 15.43 -12.82 -12.53
N ARG A 29 14.70 -12.59 -13.63
CA ARG A 29 15.30 -12.51 -14.96
C ARG A 29 16.26 -11.31 -15.08
N ASP A 30 15.87 -10.16 -14.52
CA ASP A 30 16.72 -8.95 -14.55
C ASP A 30 18.04 -9.16 -13.81
N LEU A 31 18.02 -9.97 -12.75
CA LEU A 31 19.20 -10.34 -11.95
C LEU A 31 19.91 -11.61 -12.44
N ASN A 32 19.50 -12.20 -13.57
CA ASN A 32 20.00 -13.49 -14.08
C ASN A 32 19.91 -14.65 -13.07
N LEU A 33 18.89 -14.63 -12.22
CA LEU A 33 18.63 -15.65 -11.20
C LEU A 33 17.65 -16.73 -11.69
N PRO A 34 17.68 -17.95 -11.09
CA PRO A 34 16.77 -19.04 -11.44
C PRO A 34 15.29 -18.66 -11.29
N SER A 35 14.49 -18.87 -12.34
CA SER A 35 13.03 -18.60 -12.36
C SER A 35 12.22 -19.84 -12.75
N SER A 36 10.94 -19.87 -12.38
CA SER A 36 10.04 -21.00 -12.66
C SER A 36 8.57 -20.59 -12.53
N ASN A 37 7.66 -21.40 -13.07
CA ASN A 37 6.21 -21.18 -12.99
C ASN A 37 5.59 -21.64 -11.65
N SER A 38 6.40 -21.93 -10.63
CA SER A 38 5.95 -22.41 -9.33
C SER A 38 6.82 -21.82 -8.21
N TRP A 39 6.18 -21.24 -7.19
CA TRP A 39 6.86 -20.70 -6.01
C TRP A 39 7.78 -21.71 -5.33
N ALA A 40 7.33 -22.96 -5.16
CA ALA A 40 8.13 -24.00 -4.52
C ALA A 40 9.40 -24.32 -5.33
N LYS A 41 9.30 -24.36 -6.67
CA LYS A 41 10.47 -24.60 -7.54
C LYS A 41 11.42 -23.42 -7.54
N VAL A 42 10.89 -22.19 -7.59
CA VAL A 42 11.69 -20.96 -7.51
C VAL A 42 12.44 -20.88 -6.20
N ALA A 43 11.74 -21.04 -5.07
CA ALA A 43 12.34 -20.97 -3.74
C ALA A 43 13.47 -22.00 -3.58
N LYS A 44 13.21 -23.27 -3.95
CA LYS A 44 14.23 -24.31 -3.91
C LYS A 44 15.46 -23.96 -4.76
N ALA A 45 15.25 -23.57 -6.02
CA ALA A 45 16.34 -23.24 -6.93
C ALA A 45 17.20 -22.05 -6.42
N LEU A 46 16.57 -21.05 -5.80
CA LEU A 46 17.26 -19.91 -5.20
C LEU A 46 18.04 -20.29 -3.95
N VAL A 47 17.51 -21.17 -3.10
CA VAL A 47 18.24 -21.68 -1.92
C VAL A 47 19.46 -22.50 -2.36
N ASP A 48 19.31 -23.35 -3.37
CA ASP A 48 20.41 -24.14 -3.95
C ASP A 48 21.47 -23.21 -4.57
N TYR A 49 21.04 -22.17 -5.30
CA TYR A 49 21.93 -21.15 -5.86
C TYR A 49 22.68 -20.36 -4.78
N ALA A 50 21.97 -19.89 -3.75
CA ALA A 50 22.58 -19.14 -2.65
C ALA A 50 23.59 -19.96 -1.86
N SER A 51 23.31 -21.25 -1.65
CA SER A 51 24.21 -22.17 -0.95
C SER A 51 25.50 -22.45 -1.73
N SER A 52 25.49 -22.27 -3.05
CA SER A 52 26.63 -22.47 -3.94
C SER A 52 27.30 -21.17 -4.42
N ALA A 53 26.76 -20.00 -4.02
CA ALA A 53 27.24 -18.69 -4.43
C ALA A 53 28.61 -18.35 -3.82
N LYS A 54 29.66 -18.51 -4.63
CA LYS A 54 31.05 -18.27 -4.22
C LYS A 54 31.60 -16.92 -4.67
N SER A 55 31.08 -16.38 -5.79
CA SER A 55 31.57 -15.11 -6.32
C SER A 55 30.87 -13.92 -5.67
N LYS A 56 31.58 -12.78 -5.62
CA LYS A 56 31.01 -11.50 -5.12
C LYS A 56 29.81 -11.05 -5.94
N ASN A 57 29.80 -11.31 -7.25
CA ASN A 57 28.69 -10.93 -8.14
C ASN A 57 27.42 -11.71 -7.78
N GLN A 58 27.52 -13.04 -7.62
CA GLN A 58 26.39 -13.87 -7.21
C GLN A 58 25.83 -13.46 -5.84
N GLN A 59 26.69 -13.14 -4.88
CA GLN A 59 26.24 -12.65 -3.58
C GLN A 59 25.54 -11.29 -3.70
N SER A 60 26.05 -10.40 -4.56
CA SER A 60 25.43 -9.11 -4.82
C SER A 60 24.04 -9.24 -5.48
N GLU A 61 23.86 -10.15 -6.44
CA GLU A 61 22.55 -10.42 -7.07
C GLU A 61 21.52 -10.87 -6.02
N LEU A 62 21.92 -11.72 -5.08
CA LEU A 62 21.05 -12.22 -4.01
C LEU A 62 20.72 -11.13 -2.97
N GLU A 63 21.68 -10.27 -2.65
CA GLU A 63 21.45 -9.09 -1.81
C GLU A 63 20.50 -8.09 -2.50
N GLN A 64 20.66 -7.87 -3.81
CA GLN A 64 19.76 -7.03 -4.61
C GLN A 64 18.34 -7.59 -4.64
N LEU A 65 18.17 -8.91 -4.74
CA LEU A 65 16.86 -9.54 -4.66
C LEU A 65 16.19 -9.31 -3.29
N ILE A 66 16.94 -9.44 -2.18
CA ILE A 66 16.40 -9.11 -0.84
C ILE A 66 15.99 -7.64 -0.78
N GLY A 67 16.84 -6.72 -1.26
CA GLY A 67 16.55 -5.28 -1.27
C GLY A 67 15.33 -4.92 -2.12
N TRP A 68 15.12 -5.62 -3.23
CA TRP A 68 13.92 -5.48 -4.04
C TRP A 68 12.68 -6.01 -3.33
N VAL A 69 12.73 -7.18 -2.67
CA VAL A 69 11.58 -7.68 -1.88
C VAL A 69 11.22 -6.71 -0.76
N ASP A 70 12.23 -6.18 -0.06
CA ASP A 70 12.08 -5.14 0.98
C ASP A 70 11.33 -3.91 0.45
N SER A 71 11.78 -3.40 -0.70
CA SER A 71 11.17 -2.24 -1.36
C SER A 71 9.74 -2.54 -1.82
N TYR A 72 9.54 -3.67 -2.50
CA TYR A 72 8.25 -4.10 -3.00
C TYR A 72 7.18 -4.12 -1.90
N VAL A 73 7.47 -4.82 -0.80
CA VAL A 73 6.50 -4.98 0.29
C VAL A 73 6.32 -3.70 1.09
N SER A 74 7.30 -2.79 1.01
CA SER A 74 7.21 -1.44 1.59
C SER A 74 6.37 -0.49 0.74
N TYR A 75 6.21 -0.68 -0.57
CA TYR A 75 5.67 0.37 -1.45
C TYR A 75 4.58 -0.02 -2.44
N SER A 76 4.34 -1.31 -2.70
CA SER A 76 3.50 -1.72 -3.83
C SER A 76 2.02 -1.38 -3.74
N ASN A 77 1.45 -1.33 -2.54
CA ASN A 77 0.04 -1.04 -2.30
C ASN A 77 -0.10 -0.30 -0.97
N LYS A 78 0.07 1.01 -0.98
CA LYS A 78 0.12 1.83 0.24
C LYS A 78 -1.00 2.85 0.30
N ILE A 79 -1.82 2.76 1.35
CA ILE A 79 -2.77 3.81 1.70
C ILE A 79 -2.05 4.80 2.59
N LEU A 80 -1.94 6.04 2.13
CA LEU A 80 -1.19 7.08 2.79
C LEU A 80 -2.13 8.12 3.44
N THR A 81 -1.72 8.60 4.62
CA THR A 81 -2.26 9.77 5.30
C THR A 81 -1.10 10.70 5.68
N ILE A 82 -1.24 12.00 5.45
CA ILE A 82 -0.16 12.99 5.60
C ILE A 82 -0.52 13.98 6.71
N TYR A 83 0.44 14.25 7.61
CA TYR A 83 0.33 15.24 8.68
C TYR A 83 1.43 16.29 8.49
N ASN A 84 1.03 17.54 8.24
CA ASN A 84 1.97 18.64 8.00
C ASN A 84 2.37 19.30 9.32
N LEU A 85 3.63 19.13 9.73
CA LEU A 85 4.18 19.72 10.96
C LEU A 85 4.54 21.21 10.83
N GLY A 86 4.31 21.81 9.66
CA GLY A 86 4.68 23.19 9.35
C GLY A 86 6.19 23.36 9.17
N ASN A 87 6.66 24.59 9.40
CA ASN A 87 8.08 24.91 9.33
C ASN A 87 8.84 24.16 10.42
N CYS A 88 9.58 23.14 10.01
CA CYS A 88 10.27 22.22 10.90
C CYS A 88 11.64 21.90 10.32
N HIS A 89 12.69 22.42 10.94
CA HIS A 89 14.06 22.17 10.51
C HIS A 89 14.45 20.70 10.74
N VAL A 90 15.39 20.22 9.93
CA VAL A 90 15.89 18.82 9.93
C VAL A 90 16.18 18.29 11.34
N PRO A 91 16.89 19.00 12.25
CA PRO A 91 17.21 18.46 13.57
C PRO A 91 15.97 18.15 14.41
N LYS A 92 14.89 18.93 14.27
CA LYS A 92 13.64 18.72 14.99
C LYS A 92 12.93 17.47 14.49
N VAL A 93 12.87 17.26 13.17
CA VAL A 93 12.30 16.03 12.59
C VAL A 93 13.10 14.79 13.01
N SER A 94 14.44 14.86 12.97
CA SER A 94 15.30 13.77 13.42
C SER A 94 15.12 13.47 14.90
N GLY A 95 15.06 14.50 15.76
CA GLY A 95 14.82 14.33 17.20
C GLY A 95 13.47 13.69 17.50
N LEU A 96 12.42 14.03 16.73
CA LEU A 96 11.11 13.37 16.86
C LEU A 96 11.17 11.89 16.46
N ALA A 97 11.88 11.56 15.38
CA ALA A 97 12.09 10.17 14.98
C ALA A 97 12.85 9.37 16.05
N ASP A 98 13.90 9.94 16.63
CA ASP A 98 14.70 9.30 17.69
C ASP A 98 13.89 9.11 18.98
N ALA A 99 13.09 10.11 19.35
CA ALA A 99 12.15 10.02 20.48
C ALA A 99 11.08 8.94 20.23
N PHE A 100 10.59 8.84 18.99
CA PHE A 100 9.61 7.85 18.60
C PHE A 100 10.14 6.43 18.74
N GLU A 101 11.34 6.16 18.21
CA GLU A 101 12.01 4.87 18.37
C GLU A 101 12.19 4.48 19.84
N THR A 102 12.67 5.43 20.65
CA THR A 102 12.94 5.24 22.08
C THR A 102 11.68 4.92 22.87
N ALA A 103 10.52 5.44 22.45
CA ALA A 103 9.25 5.23 23.12
C ALA A 103 8.60 3.87 22.80
N LEU A 104 8.96 3.21 21.70
CA LEU A 104 8.31 1.96 21.25
C LEU A 104 8.29 0.85 22.32
N PRO A 105 9.37 0.59 23.08
CA PRO A 105 9.34 -0.43 24.13
C PRO A 105 8.37 -0.10 25.27
N ALA A 106 8.27 1.18 25.65
CA ALA A 106 7.33 1.65 26.68
C ALA A 106 5.87 1.59 26.22
N LEU A 107 5.64 1.57 24.90
CA LEU A 107 4.34 1.33 24.27
C LEU A 107 4.07 -0.17 24.03
N HIS A 108 4.88 -1.05 24.61
CA HIS A 108 4.78 -2.51 24.48
C HIS A 108 4.86 -3.03 23.04
N ILE A 109 5.53 -2.28 22.14
CA ILE A 109 5.76 -2.71 20.76
C ILE A 109 7.01 -3.59 20.70
N SER A 110 6.83 -4.87 20.38
CA SER A 110 7.92 -5.83 20.29
C SER A 110 8.71 -5.68 19.00
N SER A 111 10.03 -5.77 19.07
CA SER A 111 10.92 -5.94 17.91
C SER A 111 11.18 -7.41 17.54
N LYS A 112 10.72 -8.36 18.38
CA LYS A 112 10.88 -9.80 18.18
C LYS A 112 9.73 -10.34 17.32
N HIS A 113 9.89 -10.28 16.01
CA HIS A 113 8.92 -10.81 15.06
C HIS A 113 9.09 -12.34 14.86
N PRO A 114 8.00 -13.13 14.70
CA PRO A 114 8.08 -14.59 14.56
C PRO A 114 8.90 -15.08 13.35
N ALA A 115 8.85 -14.34 12.24
CA ALA A 115 9.63 -14.65 11.04
C ALA A 115 11.08 -14.12 11.06
N GLY A 116 11.51 -13.51 12.18
CA GLY A 116 12.82 -12.88 12.28
C GLY A 116 12.92 -11.54 11.55
N SER A 117 14.08 -11.28 10.96
CA SER A 117 14.43 -9.99 10.35
C SER A 117 13.57 -9.67 9.12
N PHE A 118 13.22 -8.40 8.96
CA PHE A 118 12.58 -7.90 7.74
C PHE A 118 13.50 -8.09 6.51
N PRO A 119 12.96 -8.44 5.31
CA PRO A 119 11.55 -8.49 4.92
C PRO A 119 10.87 -9.87 4.99
N ALA A 120 11.28 -10.79 5.88
CA ALA A 120 10.61 -12.08 6.00
C ALA A 120 9.22 -12.00 6.67
N PHE A 121 8.28 -12.85 6.24
CA PHE A 121 6.89 -12.90 6.69
C PHE A 121 6.55 -14.13 7.53
N SER A 122 5.59 -13.98 8.44
CA SER A 122 5.08 -15.11 9.23
C SER A 122 4.25 -16.05 8.36
N GLN A 123 4.40 -17.36 8.58
CA GLN A 123 3.67 -18.39 7.83
C GLN A 123 2.83 -19.28 8.74
N GLY A 124 1.71 -19.77 8.21
CA GLY A 124 0.89 -20.80 8.84
C GLY A 124 0.51 -20.48 10.29
N ALA A 125 0.83 -21.39 11.21
CA ALA A 125 0.50 -21.27 12.63
C ALA A 125 1.16 -20.06 13.32
N GLN A 126 2.31 -19.58 12.83
CA GLN A 126 2.98 -18.41 13.40
C GLN A 126 2.13 -17.15 13.27
N SER A 127 1.43 -17.00 12.14
CA SER A 127 0.55 -15.84 11.92
C SER A 127 -0.75 -15.93 12.71
N GLN A 128 -1.25 -17.13 13.04
CA GLN A 128 -2.53 -17.28 13.72
C GLN A 128 -2.45 -16.79 15.19
N ASN A 129 -1.31 -17.01 15.84
CA ASN A 129 -1.08 -16.61 17.23
C ASN A 129 -0.72 -15.12 17.39
N THR A 130 -0.68 -14.35 16.30
CA THR A 130 -0.30 -12.94 16.31
C THR A 130 -1.45 -11.98 16.01
N SER A 131 -2.68 -12.45 15.86
CA SER A 131 -3.84 -11.59 15.59
C SER A 131 -3.92 -10.40 16.57
N GLY A 132 -4.10 -9.19 16.02
CA GLY A 132 -4.17 -7.93 16.78
C GLY A 132 -2.82 -7.40 17.28
N ARG A 133 -1.70 -8.06 17.00
CA ARG A 133 -0.37 -7.63 17.44
C ARG A 133 0.30 -6.70 16.44
N LEU A 134 1.12 -5.81 16.97
CA LEU A 134 1.98 -4.87 16.23
C LEU A 134 3.44 -5.14 16.60
N PHE A 135 4.31 -5.23 15.59
CA PHE A 135 5.75 -5.43 15.75
C PHE A 135 6.53 -4.34 15.04
N PHE A 136 7.54 -3.80 15.70
CA PHE A 136 8.53 -2.94 15.06
C PHE A 136 9.55 -3.80 14.31
N ARG A 137 9.70 -3.57 13.01
CA ARG A 137 10.54 -4.38 12.12
C ARG A 137 11.90 -3.73 11.81
N GLY A 138 12.01 -2.42 12.01
CA GLY A 138 13.25 -1.69 11.88
C GLY A 138 13.05 -0.24 11.44
N ARG A 139 14.14 0.52 11.47
CA ARG A 139 14.20 1.91 11.02
C ARG A 139 15.15 2.02 9.82
N ARG A 140 14.74 2.79 8.81
CA ARG A 140 15.60 3.20 7.68
C ARG A 140 15.80 4.71 7.73
N LYS A 141 17.02 5.15 7.41
CA LYS A 141 17.29 6.56 7.13
C LYS A 141 17.15 6.80 5.64
N THR A 142 16.49 7.89 5.27
CA THR A 142 16.31 8.31 3.87
C THR A 142 16.91 9.69 3.68
N ALA A 143 17.00 10.15 2.44
CA ALA A 143 17.40 11.52 2.13
C ALA A 143 16.47 12.58 2.74
N HIS A 144 15.23 12.19 3.07
CA HIS A 144 14.20 13.06 3.60
C HIS A 144 13.95 12.83 5.09
N GLY A 145 14.61 11.90 5.77
CA GLY A 145 14.43 11.69 7.21
C GLY A 145 14.51 10.24 7.65
N SER A 146 13.47 9.75 8.32
CA SER A 146 13.45 8.40 8.90
C SER A 146 12.13 7.69 8.66
N GLU A 147 12.22 6.40 8.36
CA GLU A 147 11.07 5.53 8.16
C GLU A 147 11.10 4.40 9.19
N PHE A 148 9.95 4.11 9.77
CA PHE A 148 9.75 3.06 10.75
C PHE A 148 8.84 2.01 10.13
N ILE A 149 9.33 0.78 10.03
CA ILE A 149 8.62 -0.33 9.41
C ILE A 149 7.95 -1.14 10.52
N PHE A 150 6.68 -1.48 10.31
CA PHE A 150 5.90 -2.26 11.25
C PHE A 150 5.22 -3.44 10.55
N SER A 151 5.08 -4.54 11.29
CA SER A 151 4.17 -5.64 10.93
C SER A 151 2.95 -5.56 11.84
N SER A 152 1.76 -5.39 11.27
CA SER A 152 0.48 -5.50 11.99
C SER A 152 -0.29 -6.73 11.53
N PHE A 153 -0.96 -7.42 12.43
CA PHE A 153 -1.69 -8.66 12.13
C PHE A 153 -3.18 -8.46 12.34
N GLN A 154 -3.97 -8.73 11.29
CA GLN A 154 -5.42 -8.58 11.36
C GLN A 154 -6.13 -9.84 10.88
N GLU A 155 -7.19 -10.22 11.60
CA GLU A 155 -8.05 -11.33 11.21
C GLU A 155 -9.07 -10.88 10.16
N TYR A 156 -9.23 -11.70 9.13
CA TYR A 156 -10.21 -11.56 8.07
C TYR A 156 -11.04 -12.84 7.94
N GLN A 157 -12.28 -12.68 7.48
CA GLN A 157 -13.12 -13.78 7.06
C GLN A 157 -13.05 -13.92 5.54
N VAL A 158 -12.57 -15.07 5.07
CA VAL A 158 -12.48 -15.40 3.65
C VAL A 158 -13.55 -16.43 3.32
N ARG A 159 -14.31 -16.17 2.25
CA ARG A 159 -15.26 -17.13 1.68
C ARG A 159 -14.51 -18.16 0.86
N GLU A 160 -14.78 -19.43 1.12
CA GLU A 160 -14.16 -20.54 0.41
C GLU A 160 -15.23 -21.53 -0.03
N ASP A 161 -15.11 -22.00 -1.26
CA ASP A 161 -16.02 -23.01 -1.81
C ASP A 161 -15.66 -24.35 -1.18
N LEU A 162 -16.62 -24.96 -0.49
CA LEU A 162 -16.41 -26.27 0.11
C LEU A 162 -16.86 -27.34 -0.89
N PRO A 163 -15.93 -28.08 -1.53
CA PRO A 163 -16.33 -29.15 -2.43
C PRO A 163 -17.03 -30.24 -1.63
N LEU A 164 -18.25 -30.57 -2.03
CA LEU A 164 -18.96 -31.72 -1.46
C LEU A 164 -18.42 -32.99 -2.13
N THR A 165 -17.93 -33.91 -1.32
CA THR A 165 -17.32 -35.17 -1.79
C THR A 165 -18.25 -36.34 -1.54
N GLN A 166 -17.93 -37.51 -2.11
CA GLN A 166 -18.66 -38.75 -1.81
C GLN A 166 -18.58 -39.14 -0.32
N GLY A 167 -17.57 -38.66 0.42
CA GLY A 167 -17.45 -38.84 1.87
C GLY A 167 -18.55 -38.12 2.68
N ASP A 168 -19.24 -37.15 2.07
CA ASP A 168 -20.27 -36.34 2.71
C ASP A 168 -21.69 -36.91 2.52
N ALA A 169 -21.81 -38.19 2.18
CA ALA A 169 -23.06 -38.86 1.78
C ALA A 169 -24.23 -38.66 2.75
N LYS A 170 -23.97 -38.52 4.06
CA LYS A 170 -25.00 -38.27 5.08
C LYS A 170 -25.51 -36.83 5.10
N THR A 171 -24.71 -35.89 4.59
CA THR A 171 -24.99 -34.44 4.57
C THR A 171 -25.56 -34.01 3.22
N LEU A 172 -25.16 -34.70 2.12
CA LEU A 172 -25.61 -34.42 0.75
C LEU A 172 -27.13 -34.27 0.59
N PRO A 173 -28.00 -35.15 1.14
CA PRO A 173 -29.45 -34.99 0.99
C PRO A 173 -29.98 -33.68 1.59
N LYS A 174 -29.40 -33.23 2.72
CA LYS A 174 -29.80 -31.98 3.40
C LYS A 174 -29.34 -30.73 2.65
N LEU A 175 -28.32 -30.88 1.80
CA LEU A 175 -27.76 -29.79 1.00
C LEU A 175 -28.26 -29.81 -0.46
N SER A 176 -29.07 -30.80 -0.84
CA SER A 176 -29.60 -30.98 -2.20
C SER A 176 -30.34 -29.77 -2.82
N PRO A 177 -31.06 -28.89 -2.06
CA PRO A 177 -31.67 -27.72 -2.69
C PRO A 177 -30.70 -26.56 -2.94
N TYR A 178 -29.45 -26.65 -2.45
CA TYR A 178 -28.46 -25.58 -2.60
C TYR A 178 -27.51 -25.86 -3.75
N TYR A 179 -27.28 -24.87 -4.61
CA TYR A 179 -26.32 -24.96 -5.71
C TYR A 179 -24.86 -24.97 -5.24
N LYS A 180 -24.57 -24.41 -4.07
CA LYS A 180 -23.21 -24.14 -3.60
C LYS A 180 -23.12 -24.05 -2.08
N LEU A 181 -22.12 -24.71 -1.50
CA LEU A 181 -21.76 -24.56 -0.09
C LEU A 181 -20.53 -23.63 0.03
N ILE A 182 -20.68 -22.57 0.84
CA ILE A 182 -19.62 -21.59 1.09
C ILE A 182 -19.25 -21.64 2.57
N GLY A 183 -17.99 -21.96 2.85
CA GLY A 183 -17.40 -21.85 4.19
C GLY A 183 -16.87 -20.43 4.44
N LEU A 184 -16.86 -20.02 5.70
CA LEU A 184 -16.15 -18.83 6.17
C LEU A 184 -14.92 -19.27 6.96
N ARG A 185 -13.74 -19.05 6.40
CA ARG A 185 -12.46 -19.36 7.04
C ARG A 185 -11.85 -18.11 7.64
N ARG A 186 -11.37 -18.21 8.89
CA ARG A 186 -10.58 -17.16 9.52
C ARG A 186 -9.15 -17.19 8.98
N VAL A 187 -8.66 -16.04 8.54
CA VAL A 187 -7.31 -15.87 8.02
C VAL A 187 -6.70 -14.67 8.71
N VAL A 188 -5.58 -14.89 9.41
CA VAL A 188 -4.77 -13.77 9.88
C VAL A 188 -3.85 -13.34 8.74
N HIS A 189 -3.85 -12.04 8.46
CA HIS A 189 -3.05 -11.42 7.42
C HIS A 189 -2.06 -10.46 8.06
N GLU A 190 -0.78 -10.62 7.72
CA GLU A 190 0.28 -9.68 8.10
C GLU A 190 0.25 -8.49 7.14
N HIS A 191 0.25 -7.28 7.66
CA HIS A 191 0.33 -6.02 6.93
C HIS A 191 1.67 -5.36 7.22
N ILE A 192 2.32 -4.81 6.19
CA ILE A 192 3.57 -4.04 6.34
C ILE A 192 3.26 -2.55 6.25
N ASP A 193 3.25 -1.90 7.40
CA ASP A 193 2.95 -0.47 7.50
C ASP A 193 4.22 0.33 7.77
N LEU A 194 4.21 1.60 7.38
CA LEU A 194 5.31 2.51 7.63
C LEU A 194 4.82 3.78 8.31
N VAL A 195 5.63 4.31 9.22
CA VAL A 195 5.51 5.68 9.72
C VAL A 195 6.78 6.41 9.31
N ARG A 196 6.62 7.50 8.55
CA ARG A 196 7.74 8.32 8.08
C ARG A 196 7.75 9.65 8.83
N PHE A 197 8.94 10.05 9.26
CA PHE A 197 9.23 11.38 9.77
C PHE A 197 10.12 12.05 8.74
N SER A 198 9.54 13.00 8.02
CA SER A 198 10.14 13.55 6.81
C SER A 198 10.38 15.05 6.96
N HIS A 199 11.46 15.53 6.37
CA HIS A 199 11.77 16.94 6.16
C HIS A 199 11.83 17.19 4.65
N SER A 200 11.28 18.33 4.23
CA SER A 200 11.26 18.75 2.83
C SER A 200 10.57 17.81 1.85
N ALA A 201 9.80 16.82 2.33
CA ALA A 201 8.97 15.96 1.49
C ALA A 201 7.72 16.69 0.96
N LEU A 202 7.18 17.63 1.73
CA LEU A 202 6.02 18.43 1.30
C LEU A 202 6.42 19.73 0.57
N ALA A 203 7.42 20.43 1.11
CA ALA A 203 8.02 21.64 0.56
C ALA A 203 9.32 21.92 1.31
N ALA A 204 10.24 22.69 0.71
CA ALA A 204 11.50 23.05 1.37
C ALA A 204 11.26 23.67 2.76
N GLY A 205 11.93 23.12 3.79
CA GLY A 205 11.80 23.59 5.18
C GLY A 205 10.55 23.14 5.94
N VAL A 206 9.65 22.38 5.30
CA VAL A 206 8.44 21.83 5.92
C VAL A 206 8.69 20.41 6.41
N GLY A 207 8.27 20.12 7.64
CA GLY A 207 8.28 18.76 8.19
C GLY A 207 6.94 18.06 8.04
N SER A 208 6.96 16.73 8.01
CA SER A 208 5.76 15.91 7.94
C SER A 208 5.90 14.60 8.71
N VAL A 209 4.75 14.07 9.12
CA VAL A 209 4.60 12.67 9.45
C VAL A 209 3.69 12.03 8.41
N GLU A 210 4.14 10.93 7.80
CA GLU A 210 3.31 10.15 6.88
C GLU A 210 3.04 8.76 7.46
N VAL A 211 1.77 8.33 7.44
CA VAL A 211 1.38 6.96 7.78
C VAL A 211 1.03 6.24 6.49
N LEU A 212 1.80 5.22 6.13
CA LEU A 212 1.65 4.42 4.92
C LEU A 212 1.23 3.01 5.32
N LEU A 213 -0.05 2.70 5.17
CA LEU A 213 -0.61 1.40 5.51
C LEU A 213 -0.54 0.44 4.33
N ASP A 214 -0.20 -0.82 4.56
CA ASP A 214 -0.45 -1.89 3.58
C ASP A 214 -1.95 -1.99 3.30
N GLY A 215 -2.33 -1.62 2.08
CA GLY A 215 -3.72 -1.57 1.61
C GLY A 215 -4.33 -2.93 1.31
N THR A 216 -3.58 -4.03 1.37
CA THR A 216 -4.01 -5.36 0.90
C THR A 216 -4.75 -6.19 1.94
N LYS A 217 -5.65 -7.05 1.48
CA LYS A 217 -6.34 -8.11 2.23
C LYS A 217 -6.03 -9.49 1.63
N PRO A 218 -6.36 -10.58 2.33
CA PRO A 218 -6.35 -11.91 1.71
C PRO A 218 -7.12 -11.94 0.38
N GLY A 219 -6.52 -12.55 -0.64
CA GLY A 219 -7.10 -12.60 -1.98
C GLY A 219 -6.94 -11.33 -2.82
N GLY A 220 -6.15 -10.35 -2.36
CA GLY A 220 -5.80 -9.16 -3.15
C GLY A 220 -6.84 -8.03 -3.12
N ALA A 221 -7.88 -8.14 -2.29
CA ALA A 221 -8.81 -7.03 -2.07
C ALA A 221 -8.11 -5.86 -1.37
N ILE A 222 -8.61 -4.64 -1.59
CA ILE A 222 -8.07 -3.43 -0.96
C ILE A 222 -8.91 -3.03 0.25
N LEU A 223 -8.29 -2.44 1.27
CA LEU A 223 -8.97 -1.84 2.42
C LEU A 223 -9.95 -0.75 1.97
N ASN A 224 -11.10 -0.73 2.61
CA ASN A 224 -12.02 0.39 2.48
C ASN A 224 -11.52 1.58 3.34
N VAL A 225 -12.16 2.74 3.14
CA VAL A 225 -11.77 3.99 3.80
C VAL A 225 -11.91 3.89 5.32
N GLU A 226 -12.95 3.26 5.84
CA GLU A 226 -13.21 3.13 7.28
C GLU A 226 -12.14 2.26 7.94
N GLU A 227 -11.79 1.13 7.33
CA GLU A 227 -10.71 0.25 7.79
C GLU A 227 -9.35 0.96 7.76
N ALA A 228 -9.06 1.70 6.69
CA ALA A 228 -7.83 2.48 6.57
C ALA A 228 -7.73 3.57 7.65
N LEU A 229 -8.82 4.30 7.90
CA LEU A 229 -8.87 5.33 8.94
C LEU A 229 -8.74 4.73 10.35
N ALA A 230 -9.41 3.61 10.62
CA ALA A 230 -9.30 2.92 11.90
C ALA A 230 -7.86 2.47 12.19
N ARG A 231 -7.17 1.91 11.18
CA ARG A 231 -5.76 1.52 11.28
C ARG A 231 -4.83 2.73 11.39
N THR A 232 -5.08 3.79 10.63
CA THR A 232 -4.31 5.05 10.73
C THR A 232 -4.37 5.59 12.15
N LYS A 233 -5.53 5.52 12.80
CA LYS A 233 -5.74 5.98 14.18
C LYS A 233 -4.85 5.27 15.20
N VAL A 234 -4.49 4.00 14.97
CA VAL A 234 -3.54 3.27 15.81
C VAL A 234 -2.17 3.94 15.75
N TYR A 235 -1.66 4.19 14.53
CA TYR A 235 -0.35 4.82 14.35
C TYR A 235 -0.32 6.28 14.80
N THR A 236 -1.37 7.07 14.55
CA THR A 236 -1.44 8.45 15.05
C THR A 236 -1.43 8.48 16.58
N SER A 237 -2.10 7.52 17.23
CA SER A 237 -2.06 7.41 18.69
C SER A 237 -0.65 7.11 19.19
N LEU A 238 0.08 6.22 18.51
CA LEU A 238 1.50 5.96 18.84
C LEU A 238 2.37 7.20 18.68
N VAL A 239 2.19 7.95 17.59
CA VAL A 239 2.96 9.18 17.35
C VAL A 239 2.59 10.28 18.36
N ASN A 240 1.31 10.49 18.66
CA ASN A 240 0.86 11.48 19.64
C ASN A 240 1.37 11.19 21.05
N ASN A 241 1.46 9.92 21.45
CA ASN A 241 2.06 9.55 22.74
C ASN A 241 3.52 10.05 22.89
N VAL A 242 4.21 10.25 21.78
CA VAL A 242 5.60 10.75 21.75
C VAL A 242 5.62 12.26 21.55
N MET A 243 4.83 12.78 20.61
CA MET A 243 4.75 14.21 20.34
C MET A 243 4.22 14.99 21.54
N GLY A 244 3.17 14.53 22.23
CA GLY A 244 2.66 15.18 23.44
C GLY A 244 3.71 15.27 24.55
N LYS A 245 4.63 14.30 24.64
CA LYS A 245 5.75 14.33 25.61
C LYS A 245 6.92 15.22 25.16
N THR A 246 7.17 15.31 23.86
CA THR A 246 8.37 15.96 23.30
C THR A 246 8.11 17.42 22.93
N LEU A 247 6.93 17.71 22.40
CA LEU A 247 6.50 19.02 21.89
C LEU A 247 5.37 19.64 22.69
N GLY A 248 4.69 18.88 23.56
CA GLY A 248 3.52 19.35 24.29
C GLY A 248 2.24 19.44 23.43
N GLU A 249 2.29 18.93 22.20
CA GLU A 249 1.21 19.01 21.22
C GLU A 249 1.04 17.66 20.50
N ASP A 250 -0.19 17.38 20.05
CA ASP A 250 -0.52 16.24 19.21
C ASP A 250 -0.21 16.52 17.73
N LEU A 251 -0.24 15.46 16.90
CA LEU A 251 -0.23 15.65 15.45
C LEU A 251 -1.37 16.61 15.02
N PRO A 252 -1.08 17.51 14.06
CA PRO A 252 -2.10 18.36 13.48
C PRO A 252 -3.15 17.53 12.72
N GLY A 253 -4.21 18.18 12.23
CA GLY A 253 -5.17 17.52 11.34
C GLY A 253 -4.50 16.93 10.09
N ALA A 254 -4.98 15.77 9.64
CA ALA A 254 -4.52 15.18 8.39
C ALA A 254 -4.77 16.13 7.21
N ARG A 255 -3.85 16.14 6.24
CA ARG A 255 -3.95 16.97 5.03
C ARG A 255 -5.19 16.56 4.24
N ASN A 256 -6.02 17.55 3.90
CA ASN A 256 -7.19 17.34 3.07
C ASN A 256 -6.79 17.22 1.58
N LEU A 257 -7.11 16.08 0.97
CA LEU A 257 -6.80 15.74 -0.42
C LEU A 257 -7.96 16.02 -1.37
N PHE A 258 -9.12 16.48 -0.90
CA PHE A 258 -10.31 16.66 -1.72
C PHE A 258 -10.06 17.58 -2.93
N GLY A 259 -9.41 18.72 -2.69
CA GLY A 259 -9.07 19.69 -3.74
C GLY A 259 -8.10 19.16 -4.80
N ALA A 260 -7.29 18.15 -4.48
CA ALA A 260 -6.33 17.58 -5.42
C ALA A 260 -7.03 16.86 -6.59
N MET A 261 -8.22 16.28 -6.37
CA MET A 261 -8.95 15.55 -7.42
C MET A 261 -9.25 16.46 -8.62
N SER A 262 -9.78 17.66 -8.40
CA SER A 262 -10.10 18.59 -9.48
C SER A 262 -8.84 19.10 -10.19
N LYS A 263 -7.77 19.40 -9.44
CA LYS A 263 -6.50 19.84 -10.02
C LYS A 263 -5.86 18.75 -10.89
N ILE A 264 -5.83 17.50 -10.41
CA ILE A 264 -5.32 16.35 -11.18
C ILE A 264 -6.16 16.13 -12.43
N TYR A 265 -7.49 16.11 -12.29
CA TYR A 265 -8.41 15.89 -13.39
C TYR A 265 -8.19 16.89 -14.53
N ASN A 266 -8.00 18.17 -14.19
CA ASN A 266 -7.80 19.24 -15.17
C ASN A 266 -6.34 19.39 -15.64
N SER A 267 -5.40 18.65 -15.06
CA SER A 267 -4.00 18.64 -15.52
C SER A 267 -3.86 17.95 -16.89
N LYS A 268 -2.71 18.10 -17.55
CA LYS A 268 -2.36 17.27 -18.73
C LYS A 268 -1.46 16.09 -18.37
N GLU A 269 -1.17 15.91 -17.09
CA GLU A 269 -0.25 14.88 -16.62
C GLU A 269 -1.01 13.60 -16.27
N GLY A 270 -0.38 12.46 -16.56
CA GLY A 270 -0.94 11.14 -16.29
C GLY A 270 -2.22 10.83 -17.08
N ASN A 271 -2.73 9.63 -16.89
CA ASN A 271 -4.00 9.18 -17.47
C ASN A 271 -5.03 9.03 -16.35
N VAL A 272 -6.17 9.72 -16.44
CA VAL A 272 -7.26 9.47 -15.51
C VAL A 272 -7.88 8.12 -15.87
N CYS A 273 -7.59 7.09 -15.08
CA CYS A 273 -7.99 5.71 -15.39
C CYS A 273 -9.28 5.28 -14.68
N GLU A 274 -9.71 6.02 -13.65
CA GLU A 274 -10.96 5.77 -12.91
C GLU A 274 -11.51 7.08 -12.36
N LEU A 275 -12.83 7.26 -12.45
CA LEU A 275 -13.51 8.46 -11.99
C LEU A 275 -14.87 8.13 -11.39
N TYR A 276 -15.13 8.72 -10.23
CA TYR A 276 -16.41 8.66 -9.54
C TYR A 276 -16.90 10.09 -9.35
N PHE A 277 -18.08 10.37 -9.90
CA PHE A 277 -18.59 11.74 -9.93
C PHE A 277 -20.11 11.78 -9.92
N THR A 278 -20.64 12.96 -9.64
CA THR A 278 -22.06 13.28 -9.78
C THR A 278 -22.23 14.39 -10.81
N THR A 279 -23.41 14.50 -11.40
CA THR A 279 -23.83 15.69 -12.14
C THR A 279 -24.52 16.64 -11.15
N LYS A 280 -24.12 17.91 -11.06
CA LYS A 280 -24.62 18.83 -10.01
C LYS A 280 -26.13 19.04 -10.08
N ILE A 281 -26.64 19.26 -11.29
CA ILE A 281 -28.06 19.57 -11.53
C ILE A 281 -28.82 18.28 -11.80
N GLY A 282 -28.26 17.39 -12.62
CA GLY A 282 -28.91 16.14 -13.00
C GLY A 282 -29.02 15.09 -11.88
N GLY A 283 -28.32 15.26 -10.75
CA GLY A 283 -28.38 14.37 -9.58
C GLY A 283 -27.93 12.91 -9.82
N SER A 284 -27.36 12.60 -10.98
CA SER A 284 -26.95 11.24 -11.35
C SER A 284 -25.57 10.91 -10.76
N VAL A 285 -25.41 9.68 -10.23
CA VAL A 285 -24.14 9.17 -9.72
C VAL A 285 -23.51 8.25 -10.76
N LYS A 286 -22.27 8.53 -11.14
CA LYS A 286 -21.54 7.77 -12.17
C LYS A 286 -20.20 7.26 -11.65
N ARG A 287 -19.83 6.09 -12.17
CA ARG A 287 -18.57 5.41 -11.89
C ARG A 287 -18.03 4.89 -13.19
N GLU A 288 -16.88 5.40 -13.60
CA GLU A 288 -16.27 5.10 -14.87
C GLU A 288 -14.85 4.60 -14.63
N LYS A 289 -14.49 3.52 -15.34
CA LYS A 289 -13.16 2.90 -15.24
C LYS A 289 -12.69 2.46 -16.61
N MET A 290 -11.49 2.88 -16.98
CA MET A 290 -10.83 2.42 -18.18
C MET A 290 -10.40 0.96 -18.03
N LYS A 291 -10.52 0.19 -19.11
CA LYS A 291 -10.05 -1.22 -19.12
C LYS A 291 -8.53 -1.33 -18.97
N ARG A 292 -7.80 -0.29 -19.38
CA ARG A 292 -6.34 -0.20 -19.32
C ARG A 292 -5.97 1.12 -18.64
N ASN A 293 -5.00 1.09 -17.74
CA ASN A 293 -4.52 2.30 -17.07
C ASN A 293 -3.80 3.25 -18.04
N THR A 294 -3.25 2.72 -19.14
CA THR A 294 -2.60 3.50 -20.21
C THR A 294 -3.55 4.36 -21.06
N ALA A 295 -4.87 4.26 -20.84
CA ALA A 295 -5.87 5.05 -21.55
C ALA A 295 -6.44 6.12 -20.63
N ASP A 296 -6.61 7.34 -21.16
CA ASP A 296 -7.14 8.47 -20.41
C ASP A 296 -8.64 8.64 -20.62
N LEU A 297 -9.42 8.46 -19.55
CA LEU A 297 -10.86 8.64 -19.53
C LEU A 297 -11.27 10.03 -20.03
N ARG A 298 -10.47 11.07 -19.80
CA ARG A 298 -10.79 12.45 -20.24
C ARG A 298 -10.92 12.57 -21.75
N SER A 299 -10.22 11.71 -22.48
CA SER A 299 -10.20 11.64 -23.94
C SER A 299 -11.15 10.59 -24.53
N GLU A 300 -11.75 9.76 -23.67
CA GLU A 300 -12.69 8.73 -24.09
C GLU A 300 -13.97 9.39 -24.63
N THR A 301 -14.46 8.91 -25.78
CA THR A 301 -15.51 9.56 -26.56
C THR A 301 -16.81 9.76 -25.77
N TRP A 302 -17.21 8.74 -24.99
CA TRP A 302 -18.43 8.80 -24.20
C TRP A 302 -18.33 9.84 -23.06
N HIS A 303 -17.24 9.83 -22.30
CA HIS A 303 -17.01 10.79 -21.22
C HIS A 303 -16.83 12.22 -21.75
N ALA A 304 -15.98 12.42 -22.76
CA ALA A 304 -15.75 13.73 -23.36
C ALA A 304 -17.03 14.30 -24.00
N GLY A 305 -17.78 13.46 -24.71
CA GLY A 305 -19.07 13.81 -25.30
C GLY A 305 -20.10 14.15 -24.23
N GLY A 306 -20.24 13.33 -23.20
CA GLY A 306 -21.15 13.55 -22.08
C GLY A 306 -20.87 14.85 -21.33
N ARG A 307 -19.60 15.13 -21.02
CA ARG A 307 -19.19 16.40 -20.40
C ARG A 307 -19.52 17.61 -21.26
N LYS A 308 -19.23 17.54 -22.56
CA LYS A 308 -19.54 18.64 -23.49
C LYS A 308 -21.05 18.86 -23.58
N ALA A 309 -21.84 17.78 -23.62
CA ALA A 309 -23.28 17.84 -23.70
C ALA A 309 -23.90 18.51 -22.47
N ILE A 310 -23.49 18.12 -21.25
CA ILE A 310 -24.03 18.73 -20.02
C ILE A 310 -23.58 20.19 -19.86
N ALA A 311 -22.37 20.54 -20.30
CA ALA A 311 -21.87 21.91 -20.25
C ALA A 311 -22.57 22.83 -21.28
N SER A 312 -23.08 22.27 -22.38
CA SER A 312 -23.76 23.01 -23.45
C SER A 312 -25.29 22.94 -23.36
N ALA A 313 -25.83 22.31 -22.31
CA ALA A 313 -27.27 22.22 -22.10
C ALA A 313 -27.90 23.60 -21.84
N ALA A 314 -29.22 23.72 -22.03
CA ALA A 314 -29.96 24.96 -21.78
C ALA A 314 -29.77 25.49 -20.35
N ILE A 315 -29.60 24.58 -19.39
CA ILE A 315 -29.10 24.86 -18.05
C ILE A 315 -27.76 24.15 -17.93
N PRO A 316 -26.62 24.86 -18.04
CA PRO A 316 -25.30 24.25 -17.99
C PRO A 316 -25.06 23.53 -16.66
N ASP A 317 -24.61 22.28 -16.75
CA ASP A 317 -24.25 21.45 -15.59
C ASP A 317 -22.75 21.13 -15.61
N SER A 318 -22.23 20.64 -14.48
CA SER A 318 -20.85 20.22 -14.30
C SER A 318 -20.77 18.93 -13.49
N ILE A 319 -19.58 18.34 -13.45
CA ILE A 319 -19.34 17.15 -12.65
C ILE A 319 -18.68 17.50 -11.32
N ASP A 320 -19.13 16.84 -10.25
CA ASP A 320 -18.49 16.89 -8.95
C ASP A 320 -17.79 15.57 -8.67
N ILE A 321 -16.46 15.63 -8.60
CA ILE A 321 -15.60 14.45 -8.45
C ILE A 321 -15.44 14.15 -6.97
N TYR A 322 -15.77 12.92 -6.59
CA TYR A 322 -15.59 12.46 -5.20
C TYR A 322 -14.61 11.30 -5.06
N ARG A 323 -14.15 10.70 -6.17
CA ARG A 323 -12.99 9.79 -6.18
C ARG A 323 -12.37 9.78 -7.57
N LEU A 324 -11.05 9.75 -7.62
CA LEU A 324 -10.27 9.80 -8.85
C LEU A 324 -9.06 8.89 -8.72
N SER A 325 -8.78 8.13 -9.78
CA SER A 325 -7.52 7.41 -9.97
C SER A 325 -6.80 7.89 -11.22
N VAL A 326 -5.49 8.12 -11.11
CA VAL A 326 -4.61 8.54 -12.20
C VAL A 326 -3.39 7.62 -12.25
N SER A 327 -2.98 7.22 -13.45
CA SER A 327 -1.73 6.46 -13.66
C SER A 327 -0.68 7.28 -14.39
N TRP A 328 0.59 6.94 -14.18
CA TRP A 328 1.70 7.52 -14.94
C TRP A 328 2.56 6.42 -15.53
N LYS A 329 2.95 6.60 -16.80
CA LYS A 329 4.03 5.82 -17.39
C LYS A 329 5.35 6.50 -17.03
N LEU A 330 6.22 5.80 -16.34
CA LEU A 330 7.53 6.33 -15.94
C LEU A 330 8.55 6.09 -17.06
N SER A 331 9.47 7.03 -17.25
CA SER A 331 10.57 6.89 -18.22
C SER A 331 11.78 6.15 -17.65
N PHE A 332 11.84 6.01 -16.32
CA PHE A 332 12.97 5.47 -15.57
C PHE A 332 12.64 4.13 -14.88
N SER A 333 11.42 3.63 -15.03
CA SER A 333 10.94 2.37 -14.44
C SER A 333 9.86 1.79 -15.34
N ASP A 334 9.74 0.46 -15.33
CA ASP A 334 8.64 -0.27 -15.99
C ASP A 334 7.34 -0.22 -15.17
N ASP A 335 7.38 0.33 -13.97
CA ASP A 335 6.20 0.55 -13.14
C ASP A 335 5.22 1.53 -13.80
N GLU A 336 3.93 1.27 -13.59
CA GLU A 336 2.84 2.19 -13.92
C GLU A 336 2.08 2.53 -12.63
N PRO A 337 2.64 3.40 -11.76
CA PRO A 337 2.02 3.71 -10.49
C PRO A 337 0.63 4.33 -10.69
N VAL A 338 -0.31 3.90 -9.87
CA VAL A 338 -1.67 4.44 -9.83
C VAL A 338 -1.90 5.12 -8.49
N LEU A 339 -2.22 6.41 -8.52
CA LEU A 339 -2.68 7.18 -7.36
C LEU A 339 -4.20 7.26 -7.38
N SER A 340 -4.85 6.80 -6.30
CA SER A 340 -6.29 6.90 -6.09
C SER A 340 -6.61 7.74 -4.86
N ILE A 341 -7.29 8.87 -5.02
CA ILE A 341 -7.83 9.65 -3.90
C ILE A 341 -9.16 9.03 -3.47
N LEU A 342 -9.21 8.49 -2.25
CA LEU A 342 -10.27 7.59 -1.80
C LEU A 342 -11.45 8.32 -1.15
N GLY A 343 -12.04 9.29 -1.85
CA GLY A 343 -13.26 9.93 -1.36
C GLY A 343 -14.50 9.05 -1.55
N THR A 344 -15.57 9.45 -0.87
CA THR A 344 -16.89 8.81 -0.94
C THR A 344 -17.92 9.83 -1.41
N TYR A 345 -19.14 9.40 -1.76
CA TYR A 345 -20.20 10.33 -2.13
C TYR A 345 -20.42 11.43 -1.05
N LYS A 346 -20.33 11.05 0.23
CA LYS A 346 -20.40 11.99 1.38
C LYS A 346 -19.29 13.04 1.39
N SER A 347 -18.17 12.78 0.72
CA SER A 347 -17.06 13.74 0.63
C SER A 347 -17.43 14.98 -0.19
N LEU A 348 -18.47 14.93 -1.03
CA LEU A 348 -18.98 16.12 -1.72
C LEU A 348 -19.56 17.15 -0.75
N ASP A 349 -20.25 16.68 0.28
CA ASP A 349 -20.87 17.55 1.29
C ASP A 349 -19.83 18.09 2.28
N THR A 350 -18.87 17.25 2.67
CA THR A 350 -17.86 17.64 3.67
C THR A 350 -16.68 18.39 3.06
N GLY A 351 -16.43 18.21 1.76
CA GLY A 351 -15.23 18.72 1.09
C GLY A 351 -13.93 18.09 1.63
N VAL A 352 -13.99 16.91 2.24
CA VAL A 352 -12.88 16.30 2.98
C VAL A 352 -12.57 14.87 2.52
N VAL A 353 -11.28 14.62 2.24
CA VAL A 353 -10.70 13.28 2.02
C VAL A 353 -9.30 13.25 2.62
N TYR A 354 -9.00 12.26 3.47
CA TYR A 354 -7.71 12.17 4.15
C TYR A 354 -6.80 11.04 3.66
N CYS A 355 -7.33 10.11 2.86
CA CYS A 355 -6.61 8.93 2.41
C CYS A 355 -6.42 8.93 0.89
N ALA A 356 -5.22 8.57 0.44
CA ALA A 356 -4.97 8.17 -0.93
C ALA A 356 -4.31 6.79 -0.96
N LEU A 357 -4.55 6.00 -2.01
CA LEU A 357 -3.86 4.75 -2.28
C LEU A 357 -2.87 4.98 -3.41
N VAL A 358 -1.63 4.53 -3.23
CA VAL A 358 -0.66 4.35 -4.31
C VAL A 358 -0.48 2.86 -4.53
N SER A 359 -0.65 2.41 -5.77
CA SER A 359 -0.44 1.02 -6.17
C SER A 359 0.42 0.91 -7.43
N GLY A 360 0.83 -0.31 -7.79
CA GLY A 360 1.58 -0.57 -9.03
C GLY A 360 3.04 -0.12 -8.99
N CYS A 361 3.61 -0.01 -7.78
CA CYS A 361 5.02 0.30 -7.56
C CYS A 361 5.77 -0.99 -7.17
N THR A 362 6.83 -1.35 -7.87
CA THR A 362 7.72 -2.44 -7.44
C THR A 362 8.90 -1.93 -6.62
N GLU A 363 9.23 -0.64 -6.77
CA GLU A 363 10.34 0.04 -6.10
C GLU A 363 9.89 1.37 -5.46
N ASP A 364 10.72 1.90 -4.57
CA ASP A 364 10.45 3.13 -3.82
C ASP A 364 10.36 4.37 -4.71
N ILE A 365 11.22 4.48 -5.72
CA ILE A 365 11.26 5.63 -6.64
C ILE A 365 9.93 5.87 -7.37
N SER A 366 9.23 4.80 -7.74
CA SER A 366 7.91 4.88 -8.39
C SER A 366 6.83 5.37 -7.43
N PHE A 367 6.90 4.92 -6.16
CA PHE A 367 6.02 5.40 -5.11
C PHE A 367 6.28 6.88 -4.81
N GLU A 368 7.54 7.29 -4.68
CA GLU A 368 7.92 8.68 -4.45
C GLU A 368 7.47 9.61 -5.58
N HIS A 369 7.49 9.14 -6.84
CA HIS A 369 6.91 9.89 -7.95
C HIS A 369 5.42 10.17 -7.74
N ALA A 370 4.62 9.14 -7.44
CA ALA A 370 3.19 9.30 -7.22
C ALA A 370 2.88 10.15 -5.97
N PHE A 371 3.65 9.96 -4.90
CA PHE A 371 3.55 10.76 -3.68
C PHE A 371 3.84 12.25 -3.95
N ALA A 372 4.94 12.55 -4.66
CA ALA A 372 5.28 13.93 -5.03
C ALA A 372 4.20 14.58 -5.91
N LYS A 373 3.60 13.82 -6.85
CA LYS A 373 2.45 14.31 -7.63
C LYS A 373 1.26 14.63 -6.73
N LEU A 374 0.89 13.75 -5.80
CA LEU A 374 -0.19 14.02 -4.85
C LEU A 374 0.07 15.30 -4.03
N VAL A 375 1.29 15.46 -3.51
CA VAL A 375 1.69 16.63 -2.71
C VAL A 375 1.56 17.93 -3.51
N ASN A 376 2.01 17.92 -4.77
CA ASN A 376 1.95 19.09 -5.66
C ASN A 376 0.52 19.53 -5.98
N TYR A 377 -0.41 18.58 -6.06
CA TYR A 377 -1.82 18.88 -6.32
C TYR A 377 -2.64 19.14 -5.05
N SER A 378 -2.16 18.80 -3.85
CA SER A 378 -2.92 18.94 -2.59
C SER A 378 -2.78 20.30 -1.93
#